data_AF-A0A357BUK3-F1
#
_entry.id   AF-A0A357BUK3-F1
#
_cell.length_a   1.000
_cell.length_b   1.000
_cell.length_c   1.000
_cell.angle_alpha   90.00
_cell.angle_beta   90.00
_cell.angle_gamma   90.00
#
_symmetry.space_group_name_H-M   'P 1'
#
loop_
_entity.id
_entity.type
_entity.pdbx_description
1 polymer ?
#
loop_
_entity_poly.entity_id
_entity_poly.type
_entity_poly.pdbx_seq_one_letter_code
_entity_poly.pdbx_strand_id
1 'polypeptide(L)'
;MKKKAMLGLCIIFLLVLATIAFASQTQVALTYDPNGNLLTNGDKRYVYDGFNRLAEVFINETIKEKYWYDPEGNRLLKVEFHSDGSNTTTFYIDNSFVRIMNASGTYDEVYYYDEYDLNTFSVPMLLWFLLPLNLREAGPIFSPLF
;
A
#
# COMPACT_ATOMS: atom_id res chain seq x y z
N MET A 1 -52.91 30.91 -4.52
CA MET A 1 -52.75 29.67 -5.31
C MET A 1 -51.33 29.40 -5.85
N LYS A 2 -50.41 30.38 -5.91
CA LYS A 2 -49.07 30.19 -6.53
C LYS A 2 -48.00 29.47 -5.67
N LYS A 3 -48.13 29.48 -4.33
CA LYS A 3 -47.13 28.91 -3.40
C LYS A 3 -47.07 27.37 -3.38
N LYS A 4 -48.23 26.70 -3.54
CA LYS A 4 -48.31 25.22 -3.58
C LYS A 4 -47.71 24.64 -4.86
N ALA A 5 -47.87 25.35 -5.99
CA ALA A 5 -47.26 24.99 -7.27
C ALA A 5 -45.72 25.14 -7.25
N MET A 6 -45.22 26.19 -6.59
CA MET A 6 -43.78 26.45 -6.44
C MET A 6 -43.09 25.39 -5.56
N LEU A 7 -43.74 24.96 -4.48
CA LEU A 7 -43.21 23.91 -3.60
C LEU A 7 -43.14 22.54 -4.31
N GLY A 8 -44.16 22.20 -5.12
CA GLY A 8 -44.15 20.97 -5.92
C GLY A 8 -43.05 20.96 -6.97
N LEU A 9 -42.80 22.08 -7.64
CA LEU A 9 -41.71 22.22 -8.62
C LEU A 9 -40.33 22.08 -7.97
N CYS A 10 -40.13 22.67 -6.77
CA CYS A 10 -38.89 22.51 -6.01
C CYS A 10 -38.64 21.06 -5.58
N ILE A 11 -39.69 20.33 -5.18
CA ILE A 11 -39.57 18.91 -4.81
C ILE A 11 -39.20 18.06 -6.02
N ILE A 12 -39.82 18.28 -7.18
CA ILE A 12 -39.49 17.57 -8.42
C ILE A 12 -38.05 17.90 -8.85
N PHE A 13 -37.62 19.15 -8.77
CA PHE A 13 -36.27 19.56 -9.10
C PHE A 13 -35.23 18.94 -8.15
N LEU A 14 -35.51 18.89 -6.84
CA LEU A 14 -34.68 18.21 -5.85
C LEU A 14 -34.60 16.69 -6.09
N LEU A 15 -35.72 16.06 -6.47
CA LEU A 15 -35.74 14.64 -6.82
C LEU A 15 -34.93 14.36 -8.09
N VAL A 16 -35.04 15.21 -9.12
CA VAL A 16 -34.25 15.10 -10.35
C VAL A 16 -32.75 15.29 -10.05
N LEU A 17 -32.37 16.30 -9.28
CA LEU A 17 -30.98 16.51 -8.84
C LEU A 17 -30.44 15.32 -8.03
N ALA A 18 -31.25 14.77 -7.12
CA ALA A 18 -30.87 13.57 -6.37
C ALA A 18 -30.64 12.38 -7.31
N THR A 19 -31.53 12.14 -8.29
CA THR A 19 -31.35 11.04 -9.26
C THR A 19 -30.11 11.18 -10.13
N ILE A 20 -29.73 12.41 -10.53
CA ILE A 20 -28.52 12.66 -11.31
C ILE A 20 -27.27 12.42 -10.45
N ALA A 21 -27.30 12.79 -9.17
CA ALA A 21 -26.20 12.54 -8.23
C ALA A 21 -25.96 11.03 -7.97
N PHE A 22 -27.02 10.20 -8.01
CA PHE A 22 -26.88 8.75 -7.92
C PHE A 22 -26.43 8.08 -9.23
N ALA A 23 -26.56 8.76 -10.37
CA ALA A 23 -26.31 8.19 -11.69
C ALA A 23 -24.83 8.28 -12.16
N SER A 24 -23.96 9.04 -11.49
CA SER A 24 -22.55 9.16 -11.90
C SER A 24 -21.63 8.11 -11.24
N GLN A 25 -22.04 6.85 -11.21
CA GLN A 25 -21.08 5.78 -10.93
C GLN A 25 -20.33 5.48 -12.23
N THR A 26 -19.12 6.01 -12.36
CA THR A 26 -18.20 5.59 -13.41
C THR A 26 -17.87 4.12 -13.18
N GLN A 27 -18.50 3.23 -13.95
CA GLN A 27 -18.19 1.81 -13.90
C GLN A 27 -16.77 1.63 -14.45
N VAL A 28 -15.82 1.39 -13.55
CA VAL A 28 -14.45 1.07 -13.91
C VAL A 28 -14.41 -0.36 -14.42
N ALA A 29 -14.05 -0.56 -15.68
CA ALA A 29 -13.93 -1.89 -16.26
C ALA A 29 -12.67 -2.59 -15.73
N LEU A 30 -12.86 -3.80 -15.20
CA LEU A 30 -11.78 -4.71 -14.87
C LEU A 30 -11.43 -5.54 -16.10
N THR A 31 -10.16 -5.67 -16.43
CA THR A 31 -9.70 -6.56 -17.50
C THR A 31 -8.75 -7.61 -16.96
N TYR A 32 -8.71 -8.76 -17.62
CA TYR A 32 -7.94 -9.91 -17.17
C TYR A 32 -7.17 -10.53 -18.34
N ASP A 33 -6.04 -11.15 -18.06
CA ASP A 33 -5.33 -11.99 -19.01
C ASP A 33 -5.97 -13.39 -19.12
N PRO A 34 -5.53 -14.26 -20.05
CA PRO A 34 -6.06 -15.62 -20.19
C PRO A 34 -5.86 -16.52 -18.97
N ASN A 35 -4.91 -16.21 -18.10
CA ASN A 35 -4.66 -16.95 -16.85
C ASN A 35 -5.55 -16.45 -15.70
N GLY A 36 -6.35 -15.42 -15.94
CA GLY A 36 -7.26 -14.83 -14.96
C GLY A 36 -6.61 -13.78 -14.06
N ASN A 37 -5.41 -13.30 -14.38
CA ASN A 37 -4.80 -12.22 -13.61
C ASN A 37 -5.39 -10.87 -14.00
N LEU A 38 -5.61 -10.00 -13.02
CA LEU A 38 -6.11 -8.65 -13.24
C LEU A 38 -5.07 -7.81 -13.99
N LEU A 39 -5.41 -7.29 -15.17
CA LEU A 39 -4.55 -6.41 -15.98
C LEU A 39 -4.82 -4.93 -15.72
N THR A 40 -6.08 -4.52 -15.61
CA THR A 40 -6.46 -3.12 -15.37
C THR A 40 -7.59 -2.98 -14.37
N ASN A 41 -7.52 -1.93 -13.55
CA ASN A 41 -8.59 -1.47 -12.68
C ASN A 41 -8.57 0.06 -12.62
N GLY A 42 -9.27 0.70 -13.55
CA GLY A 42 -9.31 2.15 -13.69
C GLY A 42 -7.95 2.64 -14.16
N ASP A 43 -7.37 3.56 -13.41
CA ASP A 43 -6.04 4.10 -13.70
C ASP A 43 -4.89 3.16 -13.27
N LYS A 44 -5.24 2.00 -12.68
CA LYS A 44 -4.25 1.00 -12.26
C LYS A 44 -4.02 -0.02 -13.36
N ARG A 45 -2.75 -0.33 -13.61
CA ARG A 45 -2.32 -1.40 -14.52
C ARG A 45 -1.32 -2.32 -13.82
N TYR A 46 -1.46 -3.62 -14.04
CA TYR A 46 -0.67 -4.66 -13.39
C TYR A 46 0.10 -5.47 -14.42
N VAL A 47 1.35 -5.80 -14.11
CA VAL A 47 2.23 -6.60 -14.98
C VAL A 47 2.70 -7.81 -14.20
N TYR A 48 2.70 -8.98 -14.85
CA TYR A 48 3.08 -10.25 -14.24
C TYR A 48 4.36 -10.79 -14.90
N ASP A 49 5.16 -11.51 -14.13
CA ASP A 49 6.35 -12.20 -14.65
C ASP A 49 5.98 -13.51 -15.39
N GLY A 50 7.00 -14.18 -15.95
CA GLY A 50 6.81 -15.44 -16.69
C GLY A 50 6.29 -16.61 -15.84
N PHE A 51 6.26 -16.48 -14.51
CA PHE A 51 5.71 -17.44 -13.57
C PHE A 51 4.32 -17.04 -13.05
N ASN A 52 3.67 -16.06 -13.69
CA ASN A 52 2.32 -15.61 -13.35
C ASN A 52 2.23 -14.90 -11.99
N ARG A 53 3.30 -14.22 -11.57
CA ARG A 53 3.38 -13.49 -10.29
C ARG A 53 3.43 -11.98 -10.55
N LEU A 54 2.80 -11.17 -9.70
CA LEU A 54 2.74 -9.72 -9.86
C LEU A 54 4.15 -9.11 -9.82
N ALA A 55 4.61 -8.51 -10.92
CA ALA A 55 5.94 -7.92 -11.04
C ALA A 55 5.93 -6.39 -10.92
N GLU A 56 4.94 -5.72 -11.50
CA GLU A 56 4.85 -4.25 -11.48
C GLU A 56 3.41 -3.75 -11.34
N VAL A 57 3.25 -2.62 -10.65
CA VAL A 57 1.98 -1.89 -10.53
C VAL A 57 2.18 -0.47 -11.02
N PHE A 58 1.31 -0.02 -11.91
CA PHE A 58 1.25 1.33 -12.44
C PHE A 58 -0.01 2.02 -11.94
N ILE A 59 0.07 3.32 -11.65
CA ILE A 59 -1.06 4.21 -11.41
C ILE A 59 -0.88 5.43 -12.30
N ASN A 60 -1.87 5.77 -13.13
CA ASN A 60 -1.77 6.86 -14.11
C ASN A 60 -0.51 6.73 -15.00
N GLU A 61 -0.27 5.51 -15.52
CA GLU A 61 0.92 5.15 -16.32
C GLU A 61 2.28 5.38 -15.66
N THR A 62 2.31 5.66 -14.35
CA THR A 62 3.54 5.80 -13.57
C THR A 62 3.74 4.57 -12.70
N ILE A 63 4.95 3.99 -12.72
CA ILE A 63 5.29 2.85 -11.86
C ILE A 63 5.18 3.27 -10.40
N LYS A 64 4.43 2.49 -9.62
CA LYS A 64 4.25 2.68 -8.19
C LYS A 64 4.86 1.57 -7.36
N GLU A 65 4.82 0.34 -7.84
CA GLU A 65 5.39 -0.78 -7.12
C GLU A 65 6.13 -1.71 -8.08
N LYS A 66 7.26 -2.27 -7.63
CA LYS A 66 7.97 -3.38 -8.30
C LYS A 66 8.25 -4.49 -7.31
N TYR A 67 8.20 -5.73 -7.78
CA TYR A 67 8.39 -6.92 -6.97
C TYR A 67 9.38 -7.90 -7.62
N TRP A 68 10.16 -8.56 -6.77
CA TRP A 68 11.05 -9.66 -7.16
C TRP A 68 10.84 -10.84 -6.23
N TYR A 69 11.05 -12.02 -6.79
CA TYR A 69 10.74 -13.29 -6.14
C TYR A 69 11.90 -14.26 -6.33
N ASP A 70 12.03 -15.20 -5.40
CA ASP A 70 12.89 -16.37 -5.55
C ASP A 70 12.26 -17.40 -6.52
N PRO A 71 12.96 -18.49 -6.86
CA PRO A 71 12.40 -19.56 -7.70
C PRO A 71 11.17 -20.25 -7.09
N GLU A 72 11.07 -20.33 -5.76
CA GLU A 72 9.98 -20.96 -5.02
C GLU A 72 8.71 -20.10 -4.97
N GLY A 73 8.80 -18.81 -5.32
CA GLY A 73 7.68 -17.88 -5.33
C GLY A 73 7.56 -17.00 -4.10
N ASN A 74 8.51 -17.05 -3.18
CA ASN A 74 8.57 -16.11 -2.07
C ASN A 74 9.07 -14.75 -2.59
N ARG A 75 8.44 -13.68 -2.11
CA ARG A 75 8.87 -12.32 -2.44
C ARG A 75 10.20 -12.06 -1.74
N LEU A 76 11.18 -11.55 -2.47
CA LEU A 76 12.49 -11.13 -1.95
C LEU A 76 12.57 -9.62 -1.74
N LEU A 77 11.95 -8.87 -2.66
CA LEU A 77 12.09 -7.42 -2.74
C LEU A 77 10.77 -6.78 -3.16
N LYS A 78 10.43 -5.66 -2.53
CA LYS A 78 9.41 -4.71 -2.99
C LYS A 78 10.03 -3.33 -3.04
N VAL A 79 9.85 -2.61 -4.14
CA VAL A 79 10.20 -1.18 -4.24
C VAL A 79 8.91 -0.38 -4.48
N GLU A 80 8.67 0.62 -3.63
CA GLU A 80 7.54 1.55 -3.70
C GLU A 80 8.04 2.94 -4.10
N PHE A 81 7.42 3.53 -5.12
CA PHE A 81 7.77 4.83 -5.67
C PHE A 81 6.75 5.89 -5.25
N HIS A 82 7.23 6.90 -4.52
CA HIS A 82 6.41 7.97 -3.98
C HIS A 82 6.31 9.15 -4.97
N SER A 83 5.33 10.00 -4.78
CA SER A 83 5.10 11.16 -5.67
C SER A 83 6.17 12.25 -5.56
N ASP A 84 6.91 12.28 -4.45
CA ASP A 84 8.03 13.20 -4.21
C ASP A 84 9.34 12.73 -4.86
N GLY A 85 9.31 11.60 -5.58
CA GLY A 85 10.47 11.00 -6.23
C GLY A 85 11.32 10.12 -5.31
N SER A 86 11.00 10.06 -4.01
CA SER A 86 11.62 9.11 -3.10
C SER A 86 11.10 7.68 -3.34
N ASN A 87 11.81 6.70 -2.81
CA ASN A 87 11.36 5.32 -2.81
C ASN A 87 11.60 4.65 -1.46
N THR A 88 10.82 3.61 -1.21
CA THR A 88 11.00 2.71 -0.10
C THR A 88 11.22 1.31 -0.64
N THR A 89 12.20 0.61 -0.09
CA THR A 89 12.58 -0.75 -0.45
C THR A 89 12.33 -1.66 0.75
N THR A 90 11.48 -2.66 0.58
CA THR A 90 11.26 -3.71 1.56
C THR A 90 11.98 -4.97 1.12
N PHE A 91 12.87 -5.48 1.97
CA PHE A 91 13.54 -6.75 1.85
C PHE A 91 12.83 -7.79 2.71
N TYR A 92 12.56 -8.93 2.09
CA TYR A 92 12.00 -10.10 2.74
C TYR A 92 13.10 -11.16 2.75
N ILE A 93 13.86 -11.23 3.84
CA ILE A 93 15.04 -12.13 3.93
C ILE A 93 14.59 -13.54 4.30
N ASP A 94 13.68 -13.64 5.28
CA ASP A 94 13.04 -14.87 5.70
C ASP A 94 11.66 -14.59 6.30
N ASN A 95 10.95 -15.62 6.76
CA ASN A 95 9.60 -15.49 7.34
C ASN A 95 9.57 -14.71 8.66
N SER A 96 10.71 -14.59 9.32
CA SER A 96 10.86 -13.89 10.60
C SER A 96 11.48 -12.51 10.47
N PHE A 97 12.03 -12.13 9.31
CA PHE A 97 12.80 -10.91 9.12
C PHE A 97 12.34 -10.11 7.91
N VAL A 98 11.88 -8.89 8.17
CA VAL A 98 11.58 -7.90 7.13
C VAL A 98 12.34 -6.62 7.43
N ARG A 99 12.97 -6.03 6.42
CA ARG A 99 13.64 -4.72 6.54
C ARG A 99 13.09 -3.75 5.52
N ILE A 100 12.74 -2.55 5.95
CA ILE A 100 12.18 -1.49 5.13
C ILE A 100 13.12 -0.29 5.20
N MET A 101 13.65 0.14 4.06
CA MET A 101 14.56 1.28 4.02
C MET A 101 14.29 2.18 2.82
N ASN A 102 14.62 3.47 2.90
CA ASN A 102 14.61 4.34 1.74
C ASN A 102 16.00 4.43 1.09
N ALA A 103 16.08 4.88 -0.17
CA ALA A 103 17.36 5.00 -0.86
C ALA A 103 18.35 5.99 -0.19
N SER A 104 17.86 6.96 0.59
CA SER A 104 18.71 7.93 1.27
C SER A 104 19.31 7.40 2.59
N GLY A 105 18.83 6.27 3.11
CA GLY A 105 19.23 5.71 4.41
C GLY A 105 18.70 6.49 5.63
N THR A 106 17.90 7.53 5.40
CA THR A 106 17.19 8.33 6.40
C THR A 106 16.14 7.50 7.14
N TYR A 107 15.58 6.50 6.46
CA TYR A 107 14.57 5.60 6.99
C TYR A 107 15.06 4.16 6.86
N ASP A 108 15.05 3.42 7.96
CA ASP A 108 15.45 2.03 8.07
C ASP A 108 14.72 1.39 9.26
N GLU A 109 13.74 0.55 8.99
CA GLU A 109 12.98 -0.19 9.99
C GLU A 109 13.17 -1.68 9.78
N VAL A 110 13.24 -2.42 10.88
CA VAL A 110 13.38 -3.88 10.86
C VAL A 110 12.23 -4.48 11.66
N TYR A 111 11.62 -5.54 11.15
CA TYR A 111 10.56 -6.27 11.82
C TYR A 111 11.05 -7.70 12.04
N TYR A 112 10.93 -8.14 13.29
CA TYR A 112 11.12 -9.53 13.67
C TYR A 112 9.76 -10.14 14.01
N TYR A 113 9.40 -11.22 13.33
CA TYR A 113 8.23 -12.01 13.65
C TYR A 113 8.69 -13.26 14.40
N ASP A 114 8.27 -13.42 15.64
CA ASP A 114 8.37 -14.70 16.33
C ASP A 114 7.10 -15.53 16.11
N GLU A 115 7.22 -16.83 16.32
CA GLU A 115 6.12 -17.80 16.16
C GLU A 115 5.09 -17.70 17.30
N TYR A 116 5.28 -16.77 18.25
CA TYR A 116 4.52 -16.62 19.49
C TYR A 116 4.03 -15.17 19.67
N ASP A 117 3.19 -14.74 18.73
CA ASP A 117 2.29 -13.58 18.75
C ASP A 117 2.46 -12.56 19.91
N LEU A 118 2.69 -11.30 19.51
CA LEU A 118 2.61 -10.04 20.26
C LEU A 118 3.86 -9.59 21.03
N ASN A 119 4.72 -8.79 20.37
CA ASN A 119 5.16 -7.46 20.84
C ASN A 119 6.04 -6.76 19.79
N THR A 120 5.44 -5.93 18.95
CA THR A 120 6.20 -5.02 18.07
C THR A 120 6.87 -3.94 18.92
N PHE A 121 8.15 -4.10 19.26
CA PHE A 121 8.93 -3.03 19.88
C PHE A 121 9.56 -2.15 18.80
N SER A 122 8.90 -1.05 18.46
CA SER A 122 9.53 0.07 17.73
C SER A 122 10.36 0.86 18.74
N VAL A 123 11.69 0.84 18.61
CA VAL A 123 12.59 1.54 19.53
C VAL A 123 13.35 2.62 18.75
N PRO A 124 13.04 3.91 18.95
CA PRO A 124 13.78 4.97 18.29
C PRO A 124 15.24 4.96 18.77
N MET A 125 16.18 5.18 17.84
CA MET A 125 17.63 5.06 18.05
C MET A 125 18.16 5.80 19.31
N LEU A 126 17.47 6.86 19.75
CA LEU A 126 17.81 7.67 20.92
C LEU A 126 17.55 7.00 22.28
N LEU A 127 16.58 6.09 22.41
CA LEU A 127 16.23 5.47 23.70
C LEU A 127 16.99 4.16 24.01
N TRP A 128 17.68 3.59 23.02
CA TRP A 128 18.44 2.35 23.18
C TRP A 128 19.50 2.43 24.29
N PHE A 129 20.25 3.53 24.33
CA PHE A 129 21.40 3.67 25.23
C PHE A 129 21.02 3.78 26.71
N LEU A 130 19.75 4.02 27.03
CA LEU A 130 19.22 4.17 28.38
C LEU A 130 18.59 2.89 28.94
N LEU A 131 18.48 1.81 28.16
CA LEU A 131 17.93 0.55 28.63
C LEU A 131 18.90 -0.17 29.59
N PRO A 132 18.39 -0.73 30.72
CA PRO A 132 19.19 -1.54 31.63
C PRO A 132 19.72 -2.79 30.90
N LEU A 133 20.93 -3.22 31.28
CA LEU A 133 21.72 -4.22 30.54
C LEU A 133 20.99 -5.56 30.33
N ASN A 134 20.06 -5.91 31.22
CA ASN A 134 19.24 -7.12 31.18
C ASN A 134 18.12 -7.09 30.11
N LEU A 135 17.83 -5.94 29.52
CA LEU A 135 16.90 -5.80 28.39
C LEU A 135 17.64 -5.66 27.04
N ARG A 136 18.98 -5.82 27.03
CA ARG A 136 19.81 -5.79 25.81
C ARG A 136 20.02 -7.18 25.17
N GLU A 137 19.52 -8.23 25.80
CA GLU A 137 19.67 -9.64 25.36
C GLU A 137 18.70 -10.01 24.22
N ALA A 138 17.55 -9.33 24.13
CA ALA A 138 16.74 -9.28 22.92
C ALA A 138 17.04 -7.93 22.29
N GLY A 139 17.92 -7.87 21.28
CA GLY A 139 18.31 -6.58 20.72
C GLY A 139 17.11 -5.85 20.09
N PRO A 140 16.73 -4.63 20.51
CA PRO A 140 15.75 -3.87 19.75
C PRO A 140 16.10 -3.61 18.27
N ILE A 141 15.04 -3.26 17.56
CA ILE A 141 15.04 -2.73 16.21
C ILE A 141 15.47 -1.26 16.27
N PHE A 142 16.47 -0.86 15.47
CA PHE A 142 16.84 0.54 15.33
C PHE A 142 15.96 1.21 14.27
N SER A 143 15.30 2.31 14.63
CA SER A 143 14.72 3.27 13.67
C SER A 143 15.58 4.54 13.63
N PRO A 144 16.16 4.98 12.50
CA PRO A 144 16.70 6.31 12.37
C PRO A 144 15.54 7.32 12.30
N LEU A 145 15.44 8.16 13.33
CA LEU A 145 14.83 9.48 13.23
C LEU A 145 15.91 10.40 12.67
N PHE A 146 15.75 10.91 11.45
CA PHE A 146 16.03 12.29 11.00
C PHE A 146 15.76 12.37 9.51
#